data_AF-A0A074VMV5-F1
#
_entry.id   AF-A0A074VMV5-F1
#
_cell.length_a   1.000
_cell.length_b   1.000
_cell.length_c   1.000
_cell.angle_alpha   90.00
_cell.angle_beta   90.00
_cell.angle_gamma   90.00
#
_symmetry.space_group_name_H-M   'P 1'
#
loop_
_entity.id
_entity.type
_entity.pdbx_description
1 polymer ?
#
loop_
_entity_poly.entity_id
_entity_poly.type
_entity_poly.pdbx_seq_one_letter_code
_entity_poly.pdbx_strand_id
1 'polypeptide(L)'
;MHFFAYAVTSLLAYATSASATFAQVNNNCPVPVWITITNATQQPSQYAIPIDGEYIQGRSGVGVAFGLSKTSAYFSPNTPKFTLGFTDSPSDSLLYWSVINADGDPFAGEPWRVSLSDPSCAPLTAYDGGMVHACSILANLTVTLC
;
A
#
# COMPACT_ATOMS: atom_id res chain seq x y z
N MET A 1 -67.85 -8.53 13.04
CA MET A 1 -66.45 -9.00 12.93
C MET A 1 -65.75 -8.07 11.95
N HIS A 2 -64.82 -7.23 12.41
CA HIS A 2 -64.04 -6.32 11.56
C HIS A 2 -62.56 -6.67 11.73
N PHE A 3 -61.94 -7.10 10.64
CA PHE A 3 -60.51 -7.43 10.58
C PHE A 3 -59.76 -6.20 10.07
N PHE A 4 -58.95 -5.58 10.94
CA PHE A 4 -57.94 -4.60 10.54
C PHE A 4 -56.66 -5.36 10.18
N ALA A 5 -56.29 -5.37 8.90
CA ALA A 5 -55.03 -5.92 8.43
C ALA A 5 -53.95 -4.84 8.51
N TYR A 6 -52.96 -5.03 9.38
CA TYR A 6 -51.74 -4.21 9.43
C TYR A 6 -50.69 -4.85 8.51
N ALA A 7 -50.32 -4.16 7.43
CA ALA A 7 -49.15 -4.52 6.62
C ALA A 7 -47.93 -3.73 7.15
N VAL A 8 -47.03 -4.41 7.85
CA VAL A 8 -45.75 -3.85 8.29
C VAL A 8 -44.69 -4.28 7.28
N THR A 9 -44.37 -3.42 6.32
CA THR A 9 -43.29 -3.64 5.35
C THR A 9 -41.95 -3.36 6.03
N SER A 10 -41.21 -4.42 6.34
CA SER A 10 -39.87 -4.32 6.92
C SER A 10 -38.86 -4.06 5.79
N LEU A 11 -38.39 -2.82 5.63
CA LEU A 11 -37.26 -2.51 4.76
C LEU A 11 -35.97 -3.04 5.40
N LEU A 12 -35.45 -4.16 4.89
CA LEU A 12 -34.08 -4.60 5.13
C LEU A 12 -33.14 -3.67 4.36
N ALA A 13 -32.59 -2.67 5.07
CA ALA A 13 -31.48 -1.88 4.55
C ALA A 13 -30.23 -2.78 4.48
N TYR A 14 -29.79 -3.09 3.26
CA TYR A 14 -28.48 -3.71 3.04
C TYR A 14 -27.40 -2.68 3.37
N ALA A 15 -26.78 -2.80 4.55
CA ALA A 15 -25.57 -2.07 4.87
C ALA A 15 -24.44 -2.62 3.99
N THR A 16 -24.12 -1.93 2.90
CA THR A 16 -22.90 -2.21 2.12
C THR A 16 -21.71 -1.71 2.94
N SER A 17 -21.01 -2.61 3.62
CA SER A 17 -19.69 -2.31 4.18
C SER A 17 -18.71 -2.13 3.03
N ALA A 18 -18.41 -0.89 2.67
CA ALA A 18 -17.29 -0.59 1.80
C ALA A 18 -16.01 -0.91 2.58
N SER A 19 -15.36 -2.04 2.27
CA SER A 19 -14.03 -2.34 2.82
C SER A 19 -13.04 -1.30 2.29
N ALA A 20 -12.43 -0.53 3.18
CA ALA A 20 -11.36 0.39 2.79
C ALA A 20 -10.13 -0.43 2.39
N THR A 21 -9.60 -0.17 1.21
CA THR A 21 -8.33 -0.73 0.75
C THR A 21 -7.18 -0.06 1.50
N PHE A 22 -6.06 -0.77 1.65
CA PHE A 22 -4.88 -0.24 2.35
C PHE A 22 -3.57 -0.50 1.61
N ALA A 23 -2.57 0.29 1.97
CA ALA A 23 -1.16 0.06 1.66
C ALA A 23 -0.39 -0.11 2.98
N GLN A 24 0.36 -1.20 3.08
CA GLN A 24 1.04 -1.63 4.29
C GLN A 24 2.52 -1.94 4.04
N VAL A 25 3.36 -1.66 5.03
CA VAL A 25 4.77 -2.04 5.06
C VAL A 25 5.04 -2.77 6.37
N ASN A 26 5.50 -4.01 6.27
CA ASN A 26 5.93 -4.85 7.38
C ASN A 26 7.46 -4.84 7.43
N ASN A 27 8.00 -4.50 8.59
CA ASN A 27 9.43 -4.51 8.84
C ASN A 27 9.78 -5.67 9.77
N ASN A 28 10.27 -6.78 9.24
CA ASN A 28 10.89 -7.84 10.06
C ASN A 28 12.43 -7.82 9.96
N CYS A 29 12.99 -6.67 9.54
CA CYS A 29 14.43 -6.44 9.60
C CYS A 29 14.87 -6.28 11.07
N PRO A 30 16.11 -6.66 11.42
CA PRO A 30 16.65 -6.52 12.78
C PRO A 30 16.97 -5.06 13.15
N VAL A 31 16.55 -4.10 12.33
CA VAL A 31 16.73 -2.66 12.51
C VAL A 31 15.44 -1.92 12.13
N PRO A 32 15.18 -0.74 12.72
CA PRO A 32 14.09 0.11 12.25
C PRO A 32 14.28 0.52 10.78
N VAL A 33 13.19 0.52 10.03
CA VAL A 33 13.15 1.04 8.66
C VAL A 33 12.43 2.38 8.65
N TRP A 34 12.98 3.35 7.97
CA TRP A 34 12.35 4.66 7.79
C TRP A 34 11.49 4.63 6.54
N ILE A 35 10.22 5.05 6.71
CA ILE A 35 9.29 5.27 5.61
C ILE A 35 9.12 6.77 5.38
N THR A 36 9.31 7.19 4.13
CA THR A 36 8.99 8.52 3.63
C THR A 36 7.78 8.40 2.70
N ILE A 37 6.66 9.00 3.10
CA ILE A 37 5.44 9.04 2.28
C ILE A 37 5.42 10.34 1.50
N THR A 38 5.31 10.22 0.19
CA THR A 38 5.00 11.35 -0.71
C THR A 38 3.67 11.11 -1.38
N ASN A 39 2.89 12.17 -1.56
CA ASN A 39 1.70 12.17 -2.39
C ASN A 39 1.62 13.49 -3.18
N ALA A 40 0.75 13.57 -4.17
CA ALA A 40 0.67 14.72 -5.07
C ALA A 40 0.24 16.04 -4.38
N THR A 41 -0.25 16.01 -3.14
CA THR A 41 -0.93 17.14 -2.50
C THR A 41 -0.34 17.58 -1.16
N GLN A 42 0.57 16.79 -0.57
CA GLN A 42 1.09 17.03 0.77
C GLN A 42 2.62 17.04 0.80
N GLN A 43 3.15 17.75 1.79
CA GLN A 43 4.58 17.69 2.10
C GLN A 43 4.97 16.26 2.48
N PRO A 44 6.19 15.80 2.10
CA PRO A 44 6.67 14.49 2.50
C PRO A 44 6.61 14.33 4.03
N SER A 45 6.09 13.21 4.50
CA SER A 45 6.12 12.85 5.91
C SER A 45 7.02 11.64 6.12
N GLN A 46 7.66 11.54 7.28
CA GLN A 46 8.61 10.48 7.56
C GLN A 46 8.42 9.91 8.97
N TYR A 47 8.46 8.58 9.05
CA TYR A 47 8.31 7.83 10.30
C TYR A 47 9.30 6.67 10.34
N ALA A 48 9.68 6.25 11.55
CA ALA A 48 10.38 4.99 11.74
C ALA A 48 9.35 3.87 11.96
N ILE A 49 9.44 2.82 11.17
CA ILE A 49 8.78 1.54 11.40
C ILE A 49 9.71 0.75 12.33
N PRO A 50 9.29 0.43 13.57
CA PRO A 50 10.13 -0.30 14.51
C PRO A 50 10.43 -1.72 14.01
N ILE A 51 11.36 -2.40 14.69
CA ILE A 51 11.63 -3.83 14.48
C ILE A 51 10.34 -4.62 14.74
N ASP A 52 10.01 -5.56 13.86
CA ASP A 52 8.76 -6.33 13.84
C ASP A 52 7.49 -5.44 13.81
N GLY A 53 7.65 -4.21 13.34
CA GLY A 53 6.60 -3.20 13.26
C GLY A 53 5.93 -3.15 11.89
N GLU A 54 4.81 -2.45 11.84
CA GLU A 54 4.10 -2.17 10.60
C GLU A 54 3.77 -0.68 10.46
N TYR A 55 3.71 -0.23 9.21
CA TYR A 55 3.01 0.99 8.82
C TYR A 55 1.83 0.61 7.95
N ILE A 56 0.65 1.18 8.26
CA ILE A 56 -0.56 0.98 7.47
C ILE A 56 -1.26 2.31 7.23
N GLN A 57 -1.71 2.52 6.00
CA GLN A 57 -2.60 3.63 5.66
C GLN A 57 -3.72 3.16 4.74
N GLY A 58 -4.86 3.83 4.81
CA GLY A 58 -5.88 3.72 3.78
C GLY A 58 -5.30 4.10 2.42
N ARG A 59 -5.66 3.32 1.39
CA ARG A 59 -5.29 3.60 0.01
C ARG A 59 -6.43 4.38 -0.64
N SER A 60 -6.13 5.60 -1.04
CA SER A 60 -7.04 6.45 -1.81
C SER A 60 -6.24 7.52 -2.55
N GLY A 61 -6.60 7.78 -3.80
CA GLY A 61 -6.06 8.88 -4.59
C GLY A 61 -4.95 8.50 -5.55
N VAL A 62 -4.31 9.52 -6.13
CA VAL A 62 -3.40 9.41 -7.27
C VAL A 62 -1.97 9.77 -6.85
N GLY A 63 -1.01 8.96 -7.27
CA GLY A 63 0.43 9.26 -7.15
C GLY A 63 0.95 9.27 -5.71
N VAL A 64 0.69 8.20 -4.96
CA VAL A 64 1.29 7.97 -3.63
C VAL A 64 2.57 7.16 -3.80
N ALA A 65 3.61 7.49 -3.04
CA ALA A 65 4.81 6.66 -3.00
C ALA A 65 5.33 6.47 -1.57
N PHE A 66 5.83 5.27 -1.31
CA PHE A 66 6.58 4.92 -0.11
C PHE A 66 8.04 4.79 -0.49
N GLY A 67 8.86 5.72 0.00
CA GLY A 67 10.30 5.59 0.04
C GLY A 67 10.73 4.88 1.32
N LEU A 68 11.53 3.83 1.23
CA LEU A 68 12.01 3.04 2.36
C LEU A 68 13.54 3.09 2.41
N SER A 69 14.10 3.35 3.58
CA SER A 69 15.54 3.40 3.84
C SER A 69 15.89 2.94 5.25
N LYS A 70 17.13 2.51 5.49
CA LYS A 70 17.63 2.16 6.85
C LYS A 70 18.02 3.39 7.70
N THR A 71 17.72 4.60 7.22
CA THR A 71 18.08 5.87 7.86
C THR A 71 17.01 6.93 7.59
N SER A 72 16.89 7.92 8.48
CA SER A 72 15.98 9.07 8.32
C SER A 72 16.46 10.04 7.23
N ALA A 73 17.70 9.95 6.76
CA ALA A 73 18.26 10.86 5.77
C ALA A 73 17.77 10.58 4.32
N TYR A 74 16.47 10.34 4.12
CA TYR A 74 15.90 9.92 2.84
C TYR A 74 16.26 10.85 1.68
N PHE A 75 16.23 12.18 1.85
CA PHE A 75 16.56 13.12 0.78
C PHE A 75 18.06 13.29 0.51
N SER A 76 18.93 12.56 1.22
CA SER A 76 20.36 12.56 0.95
C SER A 76 20.66 11.82 -0.37
N PRO A 77 21.54 12.36 -1.23
CA PRO A 77 21.89 11.75 -2.51
C PRO A 77 22.61 10.40 -2.36
N ASN A 78 23.18 10.12 -1.18
CA ASN A 78 23.93 8.88 -0.92
C ASN A 78 23.14 7.85 -0.12
N THR A 79 21.86 8.11 0.17
CA THR A 79 21.02 7.15 0.89
C THR A 79 20.37 6.20 -0.11
N PRO A 80 20.60 4.88 -0.02
CA PRO A 80 19.87 3.88 -0.81
C PRO A 80 18.38 3.92 -0.51
N LYS A 81 17.55 3.82 -1.55
CA LYS A 81 16.09 3.97 -1.47
C LYS A 81 15.42 2.84 -2.21
N PHE A 82 14.52 2.14 -1.52
CA PHE A 82 13.46 1.36 -2.15
C PHE A 82 12.27 2.28 -2.31
N THR A 83 11.69 2.40 -3.51
CA THR A 83 10.50 3.22 -3.75
C THR A 83 9.39 2.36 -4.32
N LEU A 84 8.27 2.27 -3.59
CA LEU A 84 7.01 1.73 -4.09
C LEU A 84 6.11 2.90 -4.48
N GLY A 85 5.86 3.07 -5.78
CA GLY A 85 4.84 4.00 -6.27
C GLY A 85 3.53 3.28 -6.52
N PHE A 86 2.41 3.91 -6.19
CA PHE A 86 1.09 3.36 -6.49
C PHE A 86 0.04 4.45 -6.72
N THR A 87 -0.96 4.13 -7.53
CA THR A 87 -2.07 5.03 -7.84
C THR A 87 -3.35 4.25 -8.09
N ASP A 88 -4.43 4.79 -7.56
CA ASP A 88 -5.77 4.25 -7.78
C ASP A 88 -6.36 4.90 -9.01
N SER A 89 -6.91 4.10 -9.91
CA SER A 89 -7.61 4.56 -11.10
C SER A 89 -9.05 4.05 -11.06
N PRO A 90 -9.98 4.84 -10.47
CA PRO A 90 -11.39 4.46 -10.44
C PRO A 90 -12.03 4.33 -11.82
N SER A 91 -11.49 5.01 -12.84
CA SER A 91 -12.04 5.01 -14.21
C SER A 91 -11.96 3.67 -14.92
N ASP A 92 -10.91 2.88 -14.65
CA ASP A 92 -10.72 1.53 -15.20
C ASP A 92 -10.75 0.45 -14.10
N SER A 93 -11.04 0.84 -12.86
CA SER A 93 -11.09 -0.06 -11.69
C SER A 93 -9.76 -0.77 -11.41
N LEU A 94 -8.63 -0.12 -11.71
CA LEU A 94 -7.30 -0.67 -11.51
C LEU A 94 -6.50 0.09 -10.45
N LEU A 95 -5.64 -0.66 -9.75
CA LEU A 95 -4.50 -0.17 -9.00
C LEU A 95 -3.26 -0.33 -9.88
N TYR A 96 -2.58 0.77 -10.16
CA TYR A 96 -1.27 0.74 -10.81
C TYR A 96 -0.18 0.88 -9.76
N TRP A 97 0.88 0.09 -9.84
CA TRP A 97 2.00 0.17 -8.92
C TRP A 97 3.31 -0.24 -9.58
N SER A 98 4.43 0.24 -9.04
CA SER A 98 5.77 -0.13 -9.48
C SER A 98 6.77 -0.02 -8.34
N VAL A 99 7.87 -0.75 -8.47
CA VAL A 99 8.97 -0.71 -7.51
C VAL A 99 10.25 -0.32 -8.26
N ILE A 100 10.94 0.69 -7.74
CA ILE A 100 12.27 1.07 -8.19
C ILE A 100 13.21 1.16 -7.00
N ASN A 101 14.51 1.11 -7.28
CA ASN A 101 15.51 1.60 -6.37
C ASN A 101 16.19 2.86 -6.91
N ALA A 102 16.66 3.70 -6.00
CA ALA A 102 17.45 4.88 -6.32
C ALA A 102 18.63 4.96 -5.35
N ASP A 103 19.80 5.34 -5.88
CA ASP A 103 21.05 5.46 -5.12
C ASP A 103 21.47 4.14 -4.41
N GLY A 104 21.00 3.00 -4.91
CA GLY A 104 21.25 1.66 -4.39
C GLY A 104 20.02 0.99 -3.77
N ASP A 105 20.14 -0.30 -3.44
CA ASP A 105 19.12 -1.07 -2.72
C ASP A 105 19.41 -1.08 -1.20
N PRO A 106 18.55 -0.48 -0.36
CA PRO A 106 18.74 -0.49 1.09
C PRO A 106 18.63 -1.88 1.73
N PHE A 107 18.02 -2.84 1.01
CA PHE A 107 17.80 -4.21 1.46
C PHE A 107 18.65 -5.21 0.69
N ALA A 108 19.76 -4.77 0.09
CA ALA A 108 20.66 -5.64 -0.66
C ALA A 108 21.13 -6.83 0.21
N GLY A 109 20.86 -8.05 -0.25
CA GLY A 109 21.17 -9.28 0.49
C GLY A 109 20.11 -9.73 1.49
N GLU A 110 19.04 -8.96 1.68
CA GLU A 110 17.87 -9.30 2.48
C GLU A 110 16.67 -9.55 1.55
N PRO A 111 15.78 -10.50 1.88
CA PRO A 111 14.57 -10.70 1.09
C PRO A 111 13.61 -9.53 1.29
N TRP A 112 12.86 -9.20 0.24
CA TRP A 112 11.68 -8.37 0.33
C TRP A 112 10.62 -8.88 -0.64
N ARG A 113 9.37 -8.52 -0.38
CA ARG A 113 8.22 -8.92 -1.19
C ARG A 113 7.19 -7.81 -1.25
N VAL A 114 6.71 -7.49 -2.45
CA VAL A 114 5.45 -6.78 -2.65
C VAL A 114 4.40 -7.80 -3.04
N SER A 115 3.29 -7.83 -2.31
CA SER A 115 2.16 -8.71 -2.57
C SER A 115 0.86 -7.95 -2.54
N LEU A 116 -0.11 -8.44 -3.30
CA LEU A 116 -1.46 -7.92 -3.30
C LEU A 116 -2.45 -8.97 -2.79
N SER A 117 -3.55 -8.52 -2.19
CA SER A 117 -4.63 -9.44 -1.78
C SER A 117 -5.43 -10.00 -2.95
N ASP A 118 -5.24 -9.45 -4.15
CA ASP A 118 -5.77 -10.01 -5.40
C ASP A 118 -4.87 -11.17 -5.87
N PRO A 119 -5.36 -12.42 -5.88
CA PRO A 119 -4.55 -13.58 -6.23
C PRO A 119 -4.16 -13.62 -7.71
N SER A 120 -4.80 -12.84 -8.57
CA SER A 120 -4.40 -12.73 -9.98
C SER A 120 -3.12 -11.90 -10.17
N CYS A 121 -2.75 -11.12 -9.15
CA CYS A 121 -1.54 -10.33 -9.14
C CYS A 121 -0.36 -11.09 -8.53
N ALA A 122 0.59 -11.43 -9.39
CA ALA A 122 1.81 -12.08 -8.96
C ALA A 122 2.58 -11.17 -7.98
N PRO A 123 3.15 -11.73 -6.90
CA PRO A 123 4.02 -10.97 -6.02
C PRO A 123 5.33 -10.63 -6.72
N LEU A 124 5.94 -9.51 -6.33
CA LEU A 124 7.26 -9.11 -6.78
C LEU A 124 8.27 -9.29 -5.64
N THR A 125 9.38 -9.98 -5.91
CA THR A 125 10.44 -10.26 -4.92
C THR A 125 11.83 -9.82 -5.37
N ALA A 126 11.89 -9.12 -6.51
CA ALA A 126 13.11 -8.57 -7.09
C ALA A 126 12.75 -7.35 -7.93
N TYR A 127 13.66 -6.41 -8.10
CA TYR A 127 13.43 -5.27 -9.00
C TYR A 127 13.30 -5.74 -10.44
N ASP A 128 12.32 -5.21 -11.16
CA ASP A 128 12.01 -5.55 -12.56
C ASP A 128 12.28 -4.38 -13.52
N GLY A 129 13.07 -3.40 -13.08
CA GLY A 129 13.38 -2.19 -13.84
C GLY A 129 12.30 -1.11 -13.76
N GLY A 130 11.38 -1.18 -12.79
CA GLY A 130 10.33 -0.18 -12.61
C GLY A 130 9.12 -0.44 -13.51
N MET A 131 8.88 -1.72 -13.85
CA MET A 131 7.71 -2.10 -14.63
C MET A 131 6.44 -1.72 -13.86
N VAL A 132 5.46 -1.15 -14.57
CA VAL A 132 4.17 -0.83 -13.98
C VAL A 132 3.28 -2.07 -14.05
N HIS A 133 2.79 -2.47 -12.89
CA HIS A 133 1.85 -3.56 -12.71
C HIS A 133 0.45 -3.00 -12.53
N ALA A 134 -0.56 -3.74 -12.98
CA ALA A 134 -1.96 -3.39 -12.85
C ALA A 134 -2.73 -4.52 -12.16
N CYS A 135 -3.49 -4.16 -11.14
CA CYS A 135 -4.24 -5.08 -10.28
C CYS A 135 -5.63 -4.56 -9.99
N SER A 136 -6.51 -5.38 -9.41
CA SER A 136 -7.81 -4.88 -8.94
C SER A 136 -7.64 -3.69 -8.00
N ILE A 137 -8.42 -2.63 -8.22
CA ILE A 137 -8.47 -1.48 -7.31
C ILE A 137 -8.96 -1.85 -5.90
N LEU A 138 -9.54 -3.04 -5.71
CA LEU A 138 -9.94 -3.57 -4.40
C LEU A 138 -8.82 -4.31 -3.67
N ALA A 139 -7.64 -4.45 -4.29
CA ALA A 139 -6.53 -5.21 -3.72
C ALA A 139 -5.80 -4.41 -2.63
N ASN A 140 -5.57 -5.00 -1.47
CA ASN A 140 -4.64 -4.45 -0.49
C ASN A 140 -3.21 -4.65 -0.99
N LEU A 141 -2.36 -3.64 -0.80
CA LEU A 141 -0.97 -3.64 -1.22
C LEU A 141 -0.06 -3.78 0.01
N THR A 142 0.82 -4.77 0.03
CA THR A 142 1.67 -5.05 1.19
C THR A 142 3.11 -5.24 0.76
N VAL A 143 4.02 -4.46 1.37
CA VAL A 143 5.47 -4.68 1.31
C VAL A 143 5.88 -5.42 2.57
N THR A 144 6.65 -6.49 2.44
CA THR A 144 7.31 -7.17 3.56
C THR A 144 8.81 -7.08 3.33
N LEU A 145 9.52 -6.53 4.30
CA LEU A 145 10.97 -6.37 4.30
C LEU A 145 11.57 -7.32 5.32
N CYS A 146 12.65 -8.01 4.95
CA CYS A 146 13.36 -9.00 5.76
C CYS A 146 12.38 -9.97 6.46
#